data_AF-A0A124FRT2-F1
#
_entry.id   AF-A0A124FRT2-F1
#
_cell.length_a   1.000
_cell.length_b   1.000
_cell.length_c   1.000
_cell.angle_alpha   90.00
_cell.angle_beta   90.00
_cell.angle_gamma   90.00
#
_symmetry.space_group_name_H-M   'P 1'
#
loop_
_entity.id
_entity.type
_entity.pdbx_description
1 polymer ?
#
loop_
_entity_poly.entity_id
_entity_poly.type
_entity_poly.pdbx_seq_one_letter_code
_entity_poly.pdbx_strand_id
1 'polypeptide(L)' 'MLEDKKILIGITGSIAAFKIPFLIRLLIKEGANVQVILTPAACNFVTPLTISTLSKHRAIIDMFEKESGE' A
#
# COMPACT_ATOMS: atom_id res chain seq x y z
N MET A 1 13.70 3.66 -14.54
CA MET A 1 13.55 2.24 -14.96
C MET A 1 12.31 1.56 -14.37
N LEU A 2 11.51 2.22 -13.53
CA LEU A 2 10.32 1.62 -12.91
C LEU A 2 8.99 2.09 -13.54
N GLU A 3 9.06 2.92 -14.58
CA GLU A 3 7.91 3.41 -15.34
C GLU A 3 7.03 2.24 -15.82
N ASP A 4 5.73 2.33 -15.53
CA ASP A 4 4.69 1.34 -15.81
C ASP A 4 4.90 -0.05 -15.19
N LYS A 5 5.90 -0.24 -14.32
CA LYS A 5 6.06 -1.50 -13.58
C LYS A 5 4.97 -1.61 -12.52
N LYS A 6 4.31 -2.78 -12.50
CA LYS A 6 3.34 -3.16 -11.46
C LYS A 6 4.09 -3.77 -10.28
N ILE A 7 4.02 -3.11 -9.13
CA ILE A 7 4.70 -3.53 -7.89
C ILE A 7 3.64 -3.79 -6.82
N LEU A 8 3.69 -4.98 -6.22
CA LEU A 8 2.88 -5.34 -5.06
C LEU A 8 3.71 -5.20 -3.79
N ILE A 9 3.20 -4.49 -2.79
CA ILE A 9 3.83 -4.37 -1.47
C ILE A 9 2.93 -5.05 -0.44
N GLY A 10 3.45 -6.10 0.20
CA GLY A 10 2.83 -6.70 1.37
C GLY A 10 3.41 -6.12 2.66
N ILE A 11 2.56 -5.59 3.55
CA ILE A 11 2.96 -5.01 4.84
C ILE A 11 2.44 -5.88 5.99
N THR A 12 3.37 -6.35 6.84
CA THR A 12 3.05 -7.12 8.06
C THR A 12 3.25 -6.28 9.33
N GLY A 13 2.81 -6.81 10.47
CA GLY A 13 2.92 -6.17 11.79
C GLY A 13 4.37 -6.08 12.30
N SER A 14 5.15 -5.15 11.76
CA SER A 14 6.51 -4.85 12.17
C SER A 14 6.67 -3.35 12.42
N ILE A 15 7.54 -2.97 13.35
CA ILE A 15 7.89 -1.57 13.54
C ILE A 15 8.41 -0.94 12.25
N ALA A 16 9.06 -1.70 11.35
CA ALA A 16 9.54 -1.16 10.09
C ALA A 16 8.43 -0.66 9.14
N ALA A 17 7.16 -1.03 9.39
CA ALA A 17 6.02 -0.64 8.56
C ALA A 17 5.86 0.88 8.43
N PHE A 18 6.23 1.68 9.45
CA PHE A 18 6.13 3.15 9.39
C PHE A 18 6.96 3.78 8.25
N LYS A 19 7.97 3.06 7.73
CA LYS A 19 8.83 3.53 6.64
C LYS A 19 8.23 3.27 5.25
N ILE A 20 7.26 2.36 5.14
CA ILE A 20 6.68 1.97 3.85
C ILE A 20 5.98 3.14 3.11
N PRO A 21 5.27 4.08 3.77
CA PRO A 21 4.76 5.29 3.13
C PRO A 21 5.82 6.05 2.32
N PHE A 22 7.05 6.13 2.83
CA PHE A 22 8.16 6.79 2.13
C PHE A 22 8.60 6.00 0.89
N LEU A 23 8.71 4.67 1.01
CA LEU A 23 9.03 3.79 -0.12
C LEU A 23 8.00 3.91 -1.25
N ILE A 24 6.71 3.88 -0.92
CA ILE A 24 5.61 4.03 -1.89
C ILE A 24 5.77 5.34 -2.68
N ARG A 25 6.05 6.44 -1.97
CA ARG A 25 6.24 7.75 -2.60
C ARG A 25 7.42 7.75 -3.57
N LEU A 26 8.53 7.08 -3.23
CA LEU A 26 9.69 6.97 -4.13
C LEU A 26 9.36 6.12 -5.37
N LEU A 27 8.70 4.98 -5.20
CA LEU A 27 8.33 4.10 -6.32
C LEU A 27 7.40 4.82 -7.32
N ILE A 28 6.43 5.59 -6.81
CA ILE A 28 5.52 6.36 -7.67
C ILE A 28 6.23 7.52 -8.36
N LYS A 29 7.18 8.17 -7.68
CA LYS A 29 8.02 9.21 -8.30
C LYS A 29 8.83 8.65 -9.48
N GLU A 30 9.21 7.38 -9.41
CA GLU A 30 9.89 6.64 -10.49
C GLU A 30 8.95 6.08 -11.56
N GLY A 31 7.65 6.42 -11.51
CA GLY A 31 6.64 6.02 -12.50
C GLY A 31 6.02 4.63 -12.28
N ALA A 32 6.26 3.98 -11.14
CA ALA A 32 5.70 2.67 -10.86
C ALA A 32 4.20 2.72 -10.51
N ASN A 33 3.46 1.69 -10.90
CA ASN A 33 2.12 1.42 -10.42
C ASN A 33 2.20 0.51 -9.19
N VAL A 34 1.81 1.04 -8.02
CA VAL A 34 1.99 0.37 -6.73
C VAL A 34 0.64 -0.05 -6.16
N GLN A 35 0.48 -1.35 -5.90
CA GLN A 35 -0.64 -1.94 -5.15
C GLN A 35 -0.14 -2.38 -3.78
N VAL A 36 -0.97 -2.24 -2.74
CA VAL A 36 -0.55 -2.52 -1.36
C VAL A 36 -1.57 -3.40 -0.64
N ILE A 37 -1.06 -4.43 0.02
CA ILE A 37 -1.81 -5.32 0.91
C ILE A 37 -1.27 -5.18 2.32
N LEU A 38 -2.15 -5.01 3.31
CA LEU A 38 -1.81 -4.94 4.73
C LEU A 38 -2.38 -6.15 5.47
N THR A 39 -1.61 -6.66 6.43
CA THR A 39 -2.21 -7.49 7.49
C THR A 39 -2.96 -6.61 8.49
N PRO A 40 -3.97 -7.12 9.22
CA PRO A 40 -4.61 -6.39 10.31
C PRO A 40 -3.62 -5.85 11.35
N ALA A 41 -2.54 -6.59 11.65
CA ALA A 41 -1.51 -6.15 12.57
C ALA A 41 -0.68 -4.96 12.05
N ALA A 42 -0.51 -4.83 10.72
CA ALA A 42 0.18 -3.70 10.10
C ALA A 42 -0.61 -2.39 10.25
N CYS A 43 -1.95 -2.47 10.34
CA CYS A 43 -2.83 -1.32 10.52
C CYS A 43 -2.56 -0.56 11.84
N ASN A 44 -1.91 -1.19 12.82
CA ASN A 44 -1.48 -0.54 14.07
C ASN A 44 -0.28 0.39 13.87
N PHE A 45 0.48 0.23 12.77
CA PHE A 45 1.69 1.00 12.49
C PHE A 45 1.50 2.01 11.35
N VAL A 46 0.65 1.68 10.37
CA VAL A 46 0.32 2.54 9.23
C VAL A 46 -1.16 2.42 8.89
N THR A 47 -1.80 3.52 8.52
CA THR A 47 -3.24 3.50 8.25
C THR A 47 -3.54 3.13 6.80
N PRO A 48 -4.61 2.36 6.53
CA PRO A 48 -5.06 2.06 5.17
C PRO A 48 -5.34 3.32 4.33
N LEU A 49 -5.84 4.39 4.95
CA LEU A 49 -6.10 5.67 4.28
C LEU A 49 -4.80 6.30 3.77
N THR A 50 -3.75 6.38 4.60
CA THR A 50 -2.46 6.91 4.18
C THR A 50 -1.86 6.09 3.05
N ILE A 51 -1.92 4.77 3.16
CA ILE A 51 -1.41 3.86 2.12
C ILE A 51 -2.20 4.01 0.81
N SER A 52 -3.52 4.13 0.90
CA SER A 52 -4.37 4.27 -0.30
C SER A 52 -4.09 5.56 -1.04
N THR A 53 -4.01 6.67 -0.30
CA THR A 53 -3.70 7.99 -0.86
C THR A 53 -2.32 8.03 -1.51
N LEU A 54 -1.32 7.43 -0.86
CA LEU A 54 0.04 7.43 -1.40
C LEU A 54 0.17 6.52 -2.61
N SER A 55 -0.40 5.31 -2.56
CA SER A 55 -0.29 4.31 -3.63
C SER A 55 -1.16 4.62 -4.86
N LYS A 56 -2.12 5.56 -4.73
CA LYS A 56 -3.18 5.86 -5.71
C LYS A 56 -4.06 4.64 -6.05
N HIS A 57 -4.05 3.63 -5.18
CA HIS A 57 -4.88 2.44 -5.26
C HIS A 57 -5.48 2.17 -3.89
N ARG A 58 -6.59 1.43 -3.83
CA ARG A 58 -7.15 1.00 -2.55
C ARG A 58 -6.17 0.07 -1.85
N ALA A 59 -5.85 0.36 -0.59
CA ALA A 59 -5.10 -0.54 0.27
C ALA A 59 -6.00 -1.72 0.68
N ILE A 60 -5.57 -2.95 0.37
CA ILE A 60 -6.34 -4.16 0.66
C ILE A 60 -5.92 -4.70 2.03
N ILE A 61 -6.88 -5.01 2.89
CA ILE A 61 -6.60 -5.53 4.25
C ILE A 61 -7.09 -6.97 4.40
N ASP A 62 -8.23 -7.28 3.79
CA ASP A 62 -8.86 -8.59 3.79
C ASP A 62 -9.13 -9.02 2.34
N MET A 63 -8.97 -10.32 2.05
CA MET A 63 -9.26 -10.90 0.75
C MET A 63 -10.76 -10.84 0.39
N PHE A 64 -11.64 -10.72 1.39
CA PHE A 64 -13.09 -10.69 1.22
C PHE A 64 -13.71 -9.30 1.41
N GLU A 65 -12.89 -8.26 1.50
CA GLU A 65 -13.40 -6.89 1.53
C GLU A 65 -14.12 -6.59 0.21
N LYS A 66 -15.45 -6.48 0.25
CA LYS A 66 -16.23 -6.02 -0.89
C LYS A 66 -15.76 -4.61 -1.25
N GLU A 67 -15.51 -4.35 -2.53
CA GLU A 67 -15.75 -3.02 -3.07
C GLU A 67 -17.23 -2.74 -2.86
N SER A 68 -17.54 -1.76 -2.01
CA SER A 68 -18.86 -1.13 -2.01
C SER A 68 -19.00 -0.48 -3.38
N GLY A 69 -19.46 -1.28 -4.34
CA GLY A 69 -19.87 -0.82 -5.65
C GLY A 69 -21.16 -0.04 -5.46
N GLU A 70 -21.01 1.27 -5.40
CA GLU A 70 -21.94 2.21 -6.04
C GLU A 70 -21.34 2.61 -7.39
#